data_AF-A0A0D6LZ62-F1
#
_entry.id   AF-A0A0D6LZ62-F1
#
_cell.length_a   1.000
_cell.length_b   1.000
_cell.length_c   1.000
_cell.angle_alpha   90.00
_cell.angle_beta   90.00
_cell.angle_gamma   90.00
#
_symmetry.space_group_name_H-M   'P 1'
#
loop_
_entity.id
_entity.type
_entity.pdbx_description
1 polymer ?
#
loop_
_entity_poly.entity_id
_entity_poly.type
_entity_poly.pdbx_seq_one_letter_code
_entity_poly.pdbx_strand_id
1 'polypeptide(L)'
;MSKVNRMERRVSHSEILMSNRKLDDYYFHKNLMLSADLPFPNLVDEIDRINSVNAYKSLRGDANRSDVCTNPFDISVHYDFNINRIVIPSAALHPPFFGLNYPRAYNYGAIGYIIAREMLRGFDHKGKDFDAEGNYVQWLPDNKVQTINKRVSCLSELFGKADGNGKDDEKSLENIATSEGLKLAFKIMGAKIDSPDKAFATSYKKHGAEPRLSGLEEFTNHQLFFIGFASMHCEQNVADEGKQQLVPHWKRTNRTYWRHPTELQHNAMVMTIELNKEQGLMRPERDGVPFSVLWSCFRFNRRALEFSAAFTALQAACLDSSGSW
;
A
#
# COMPACT_ATOMS: atom_id res chain seq x y z
N MET A 1 -20.68 -2.37 1.07
CA MET A 1 -20.48 -3.71 0.45
C MET A 1 -20.47 -3.68 -1.09
N SER A 2 -21.44 -3.06 -1.78
CA SER A 2 -21.48 -3.06 -3.26
C SER A 2 -20.14 -2.66 -3.91
N LYS A 3 -19.53 -1.56 -3.45
CA LYS A 3 -18.23 -1.09 -3.94
C LYS A 3 -17.10 -2.13 -3.79
N VAL A 4 -16.97 -2.74 -2.61
CA VAL A 4 -15.98 -3.81 -2.36
C VAL A 4 -16.23 -5.00 -3.29
N ASN A 5 -17.48 -5.42 -3.46
CA ASN A 5 -17.83 -6.58 -4.27
C ASN A 5 -17.59 -6.37 -5.76
N ARG A 6 -17.64 -5.11 -6.24
CA ARG A 6 -17.36 -4.72 -7.62
C ARG A 6 -15.91 -4.29 -7.86
N MET A 7 -15.06 -4.33 -6.84
CA MET A 7 -13.66 -3.94 -6.97
C MET A 7 -12.93 -4.91 -7.92
N GLU A 8 -12.49 -4.40 -9.06
CA GLU A 8 -11.71 -5.18 -10.02
C GLU A 8 -10.29 -5.40 -9.48
N ARG A 9 -9.73 -6.59 -9.75
CA ARG A 9 -8.39 -6.97 -9.33
C ARG A 9 -7.55 -7.20 -10.57
N ARG A 10 -6.50 -6.38 -10.77
CA ARG A 10 -5.51 -6.58 -11.82
C ARG A 10 -4.20 -7.03 -11.18
N VAL A 11 -3.79 -8.26 -11.47
CA VAL A 11 -2.59 -8.88 -10.88
C VAL A 11 -1.58 -9.17 -11.98
N SER A 12 -0.32 -8.85 -11.73
CA SER A 12 0.83 -9.03 -12.62
C SER A 12 0.89 -8.06 -13.82
N HIS A 13 0.09 -8.28 -14.86
CA HIS A 13 0.17 -7.51 -16.10
C HIS A 13 -1.19 -7.43 -16.81
N SER A 14 -1.30 -6.54 -17.80
CA SER A 14 -2.45 -6.51 -18.71
C SER A 14 -2.45 -7.73 -19.64
N GLU A 15 -3.64 -8.18 -20.06
CA GLU A 15 -3.79 -9.25 -21.05
C GLU A 15 -3.24 -8.85 -22.44
N ILE A 16 -3.15 -7.54 -22.71
CA ILE A 16 -2.58 -7.02 -23.96
C ILE A 16 -1.12 -7.46 -24.11
N LEU A 17 -0.37 -7.55 -23.00
CA LEU A 17 1.03 -7.99 -22.99
C LEU A 17 1.19 -9.49 -23.28
N MET A 18 0.11 -10.27 -23.25
CA MET A 18 0.14 -11.72 -23.49
C MET A 18 -0.15 -12.11 -24.95
N SER A 19 -0.35 -11.13 -25.84
CA SER A 19 -0.64 -11.38 -27.24
C SER A 19 0.15 -10.44 -28.12
N ASN A 20 1.06 -10.98 -28.95
CA ASN A 20 1.81 -10.20 -29.94
C ASN A 20 0.85 -9.37 -30.81
N ARG A 21 -0.24 -9.97 -31.27
CA ARG A 21 -1.26 -9.25 -32.06
C ARG A 21 -1.87 -8.08 -31.30
N LYS A 22 -2.32 -8.26 -30.05
CA LYS A 22 -2.91 -7.16 -29.27
C LYS A 22 -1.87 -6.08 -28.94
N LEU A 23 -0.64 -6.49 -28.66
CA LEU A 23 0.47 -5.59 -28.38
C LEU A 23 0.84 -4.76 -29.61
N ASP A 24 0.93 -5.43 -30.76
CA ASP A 24 1.15 -4.81 -32.05
C ASP A 24 -0.01 -3.87 -32.37
N ASP A 25 -1.27 -4.31 -32.27
CA ASP A 25 -2.42 -3.42 -32.47
C ASP A 25 -2.38 -2.21 -31.52
N TYR A 26 -1.95 -2.38 -30.27
CA TYR A 26 -1.82 -1.30 -29.30
C TYR A 26 -0.76 -0.26 -29.67
N TYR A 27 0.39 -0.65 -30.24
CA TYR A 27 1.49 0.27 -30.60
C TYR A 27 1.48 0.69 -32.08
N PHE A 28 1.11 -0.19 -33.01
CA PHE A 28 1.01 0.08 -34.44
C PHE A 28 -0.23 0.91 -34.79
N HIS A 29 -1.38 0.76 -34.10
CA HIS A 29 -2.50 1.71 -34.28
C HIS A 29 -2.14 3.14 -33.84
N LYS A 30 -1.04 3.28 -33.08
CA LYS A 30 -0.50 4.56 -32.63
C LYS A 30 0.51 5.18 -33.60
N ASN A 31 0.72 4.58 -34.79
CA ASN A 31 1.71 5.01 -35.79
C ASN A 31 3.12 5.19 -35.21
N LEU A 32 3.51 4.35 -34.25
CA LEU A 32 4.84 4.38 -33.66
C LEU A 32 5.85 3.80 -34.65
N MET A 33 6.51 4.68 -35.42
CA MET A 33 7.63 4.32 -36.28
C MET A 33 8.93 4.81 -35.65
N LEU A 34 9.61 3.91 -34.94
CA LEU A 34 10.92 4.18 -34.37
C LEU A 34 12.00 3.63 -35.31
N SER A 35 13.00 4.46 -35.59
CA SER A 35 14.24 4.10 -36.28
C SER A 35 15.39 4.17 -35.29
N ALA A 36 16.31 3.21 -35.37
CA ALA A 36 17.53 3.21 -34.56
C ALA A 36 18.44 4.40 -34.87
N ASP A 37 18.28 5.02 -36.05
CA ASP A 37 19.09 6.14 -36.51
C ASP A 37 18.53 7.52 -36.08
N LEU A 38 17.36 7.55 -35.42
CA LEU A 38 16.78 8.80 -34.93
C LEU A 38 17.59 9.37 -33.76
N PRO A 39 18.01 10.64 -33.81
CA PRO A 39 18.60 11.30 -32.65
C PRO A 39 17.65 11.27 -31.45
N PHE A 40 18.22 11.15 -30.24
CA PHE A 40 17.44 11.04 -29.01
C PHE A 40 16.35 12.12 -28.84
N PRO A 41 16.58 13.42 -29.14
CA PRO A 41 15.52 14.43 -29.06
C PRO A 41 14.33 14.12 -29.96
N ASN A 42 14.58 13.72 -31.21
CA ASN A 42 13.54 13.36 -32.17
C ASN A 42 12.78 12.10 -31.73
N LEU A 43 13.46 11.14 -31.09
CA LEU A 43 12.81 9.96 -30.51
C LEU A 43 11.82 10.37 -29.41
N VAL A 44 12.23 11.26 -28.49
CA VAL A 44 11.37 11.77 -27.42
C VAL A 44 10.17 12.53 -28.00
N ASP A 45 10.42 13.43 -28.94
CA ASP A 45 9.37 14.21 -29.61
C ASP A 45 8.33 13.30 -30.29
N GLU A 46 8.77 12.23 -30.93
CA GLU A 46 7.87 11.28 -31.60
C GLU A 46 7.01 10.50 -30.60
N ILE A 47 7.60 10.05 -29.48
CA ILE A 47 6.88 9.39 -28.40
C ILE A 47 5.83 10.34 -27.78
N ASP A 48 6.21 11.58 -27.48
CA ASP A 48 5.32 12.58 -26.88
C ASP A 48 4.19 12.98 -27.83
N ARG A 49 4.49 13.15 -29.12
CA ARG A 49 3.50 13.40 -30.17
C ARG A 49 2.47 12.28 -30.22
N ILE A 50 2.92 11.02 -30.20
CA ILE A 50 2.03 9.86 -30.24
C ILE A 50 1.17 9.78 -28.98
N ASN A 51 1.76 9.94 -27.80
CA ASN A 51 1.01 9.98 -26.54
C ASN A 51 -0.06 11.07 -26.55
N SER A 52 0.27 12.25 -27.05
CA SER A 52 -0.65 13.39 -27.18
C SER A 52 -1.81 13.07 -28.13
N VAL A 53 -1.51 12.56 -29.34
CA VAL A 53 -2.55 12.19 -30.32
C VAL A 53 -3.50 11.15 -29.74
N ASN A 54 -3.00 10.17 -28.99
CA ASN A 54 -3.85 9.16 -28.37
C ASN A 54 -4.74 9.73 -27.26
N ALA A 55 -4.19 10.60 -26.42
CA ALA A 55 -4.97 11.31 -25.41
C ALA A 55 -6.09 12.13 -26.04
N TYR A 56 -5.85 12.79 -27.18
CA TYR A 56 -6.88 13.51 -27.91
C TYR A 56 -7.91 12.59 -28.58
N LYS A 57 -7.48 11.45 -29.14
CA LYS A 57 -8.40 10.44 -29.70
C LYS A 57 -9.34 9.87 -28.62
N SER A 58 -8.83 9.63 -27.41
CA SER A 58 -9.65 9.10 -26.32
C SER A 58 -10.75 10.05 -25.85
N LEU A 59 -10.67 11.36 -26.16
CA LEU A 59 -11.75 12.31 -25.85
C LEU A 59 -13.02 12.06 -26.68
N ARG A 60 -12.91 11.40 -27.84
CA ARG A 60 -14.04 11.14 -28.75
C ARG A 60 -14.52 9.69 -28.71
N GLY A 61 -13.74 8.78 -28.15
CA GLY A 61 -14.11 7.38 -27.99
C GLY A 61 -14.93 7.17 -26.71
N ASP A 62 -15.60 6.03 -26.63
CA ASP A 62 -16.20 5.59 -25.36
C ASP A 62 -15.11 5.44 -24.31
N ALA A 63 -15.45 5.77 -23.06
CA ALA A 63 -14.56 5.56 -21.93
C ALA A 63 -14.34 4.05 -21.70
N ASN A 64 -13.38 3.47 -22.41
CA ASN A 64 -12.99 2.08 -22.25
C ASN A 64 -12.16 1.93 -20.97
N ARG A 65 -12.86 1.69 -19.86
CA ARG A 65 -12.28 1.53 -18.52
C ARG A 65 -11.50 0.20 -18.35
N SER A 66 -11.59 -0.76 -19.28
CA SER A 66 -10.94 -2.08 -19.16
C SER A 66 -9.50 -2.15 -19.70
N ASP A 67 -9.09 -1.22 -20.56
CA ASP A 67 -7.88 -1.36 -21.40
C ASP A 67 -6.69 -0.47 -21.00
N VAL A 68 -6.63 0.00 -19.76
CA VAL A 68 -5.44 0.70 -19.26
C VAL A 68 -4.33 -0.32 -19.03
N CYS A 69 -3.32 -0.33 -19.91
CA CYS A 69 -2.09 -1.10 -19.70
C CYS A 69 -1.39 -0.62 -18.43
N THR A 70 -1.33 -1.49 -17.42
CA THR A 70 -0.44 -1.31 -16.28
C THR A 70 0.98 -1.66 -16.69
N ASN A 71 1.95 -0.82 -16.31
CA ASN A 71 3.37 -1.17 -16.40
C ASN A 71 3.69 -2.32 -15.44
N PRO A 72 4.00 -3.55 -15.91
CA PRO A 72 4.27 -4.69 -15.03
C PRO A 72 5.58 -4.55 -14.25
N PHE A 73 6.47 -3.65 -14.68
CA PHE A 73 7.76 -3.37 -14.05
C PHE A 73 7.68 -2.32 -12.94
N ASP A 74 6.52 -1.68 -12.75
CA ASP A 74 6.29 -0.82 -11.60
C ASP A 74 6.23 -1.66 -10.32
N ILE A 75 6.83 -1.19 -9.24
CA ILE A 75 6.79 -1.86 -7.93
C ILE A 75 5.61 -1.38 -7.08
N SER A 76 4.91 -0.31 -7.50
CA SER A 76 3.83 0.27 -6.73
C SER A 76 2.50 -0.43 -6.97
N VAL A 77 2.04 -1.13 -5.94
CA VAL A 77 0.61 -1.45 -5.79
C VAL A 77 -0.17 -0.14 -5.64
N HIS A 78 -1.28 0.00 -6.34
CA HIS A 78 -2.13 1.20 -6.25
C HIS A 78 -3.60 0.89 -6.49
N TYR A 79 -4.46 1.78 -6.03
CA TYR A 79 -5.90 1.76 -6.29
C TYR A 79 -6.31 2.90 -7.24
N ASP A 80 -7.10 2.56 -8.27
CA ASP A 80 -7.70 3.51 -9.19
C ASP A 80 -9.19 3.71 -8.88
N PHE A 81 -9.52 4.91 -8.43
CA PHE A 81 -10.86 5.32 -8.05
C PHE A 81 -11.82 5.43 -9.23
N ASN A 82 -11.33 5.75 -10.42
CA ASN A 82 -12.16 6.03 -11.60
C ASN A 82 -12.77 4.76 -12.21
N ILE A 83 -12.20 3.61 -11.84
CA ILE A 83 -12.59 2.29 -12.37
C ILE A 83 -12.76 1.25 -11.25
N ASN A 84 -12.69 1.68 -9.98
CA ASN A 84 -12.79 0.82 -8.79
C ASN A 84 -11.88 -0.42 -8.91
N ARG A 85 -10.57 -0.21 -9.16
CA ARG A 85 -9.62 -1.30 -9.44
C ARG A 85 -8.41 -1.22 -8.53
N ILE A 86 -8.03 -2.35 -7.94
CA ILE A 86 -6.70 -2.54 -7.34
C ILE A 86 -5.76 -3.16 -8.37
N VAL A 87 -4.57 -2.57 -8.48
CA VAL A 87 -3.53 -2.98 -9.40
C VAL A 87 -2.31 -3.44 -8.60
N ILE A 88 -1.93 -4.70 -8.80
CA ILE A 88 -0.76 -5.34 -8.19
C ILE A 88 0.18 -5.73 -9.33
N PRO A 89 1.19 -4.91 -9.66
CA PRO A 89 2.10 -5.20 -10.76
C PRO A 89 2.95 -6.46 -10.54
N SER A 90 3.53 -7.01 -11.60
CA SER A 90 4.41 -8.18 -11.53
C SER A 90 5.64 -7.92 -10.67
N ALA A 91 6.28 -6.75 -10.78
CA ALA A 91 7.47 -6.45 -10.00
C ALA A 91 7.20 -6.40 -8.48
N ALA A 92 5.97 -6.05 -8.07
CA ALA A 92 5.54 -6.11 -6.68
C ALA A 92 5.33 -7.55 -6.15
N LEU A 93 5.31 -8.56 -7.03
CA LEU A 93 5.11 -9.99 -6.68
C LEU A 93 6.43 -10.76 -6.56
N HIS A 94 7.54 -10.06 -6.33
CA HIS A 94 8.86 -10.65 -6.10
C HIS A 94 9.40 -10.29 -4.71
N PRO A 95 10.41 -11.03 -4.20
CA PRO A 95 11.10 -10.65 -2.97
C PRO A 95 11.64 -9.21 -3.05
N PRO A 96 11.61 -8.45 -1.95
CA PRO A 96 11.19 -8.83 -0.60
C PRO A 96 9.67 -8.74 -0.34
N PHE A 97 8.88 -8.26 -1.30
CA PHE A 97 7.43 -8.02 -1.14
C PHE A 97 6.64 -9.33 -1.00
N PHE A 98 6.94 -10.31 -1.85
CA PHE A 98 6.24 -11.58 -1.91
C PHE A 98 7.17 -12.74 -2.25
N GLY A 99 7.01 -13.85 -1.55
CA GLY A 99 7.66 -15.11 -1.89
C GLY A 99 6.70 -16.29 -1.76
N LEU A 100 6.64 -17.15 -2.77
CA LEU A 100 5.83 -18.38 -2.71
C LEU A 100 6.28 -19.32 -1.58
N ASN A 101 7.58 -19.30 -1.27
CA ASN A 101 8.18 -20.12 -0.22
C ASN A 101 8.33 -19.37 1.12
N TYR A 102 7.80 -18.15 1.23
CA TYR A 102 7.84 -17.39 2.48
C TYR A 102 6.68 -17.79 3.39
N PRO A 103 6.84 -17.73 4.72
CA PRO A 103 5.73 -17.86 5.65
C PRO A 103 4.61 -16.91 5.25
N ARG A 104 3.35 -17.36 5.29
CA ARG A 104 2.22 -16.50 4.92
C ARG A 104 2.14 -15.29 5.82
N ALA A 105 2.46 -15.45 7.10
CA ALA A 105 2.60 -14.36 8.05
C ALA A 105 3.49 -13.22 7.51
N TYR A 106 4.68 -13.56 7.00
CA TYR A 106 5.59 -12.59 6.39
C TYR A 106 4.95 -11.94 5.16
N ASN A 107 4.36 -12.72 4.24
CA ASN A 107 3.71 -12.18 3.04
C ASN A 107 2.54 -11.23 3.38
N TYR A 108 1.75 -11.53 4.42
CA TYR A 108 0.69 -10.64 4.91
C TYR A 108 1.26 -9.34 5.48
N GLY A 109 2.40 -9.43 6.17
CA GLY A 109 3.12 -8.31 6.73
C GLY A 109 3.83 -7.45 5.68
N ALA A 110 4.32 -8.05 4.60
CA ALA A 110 5.07 -7.38 3.54
C ALA A 110 4.14 -6.80 2.44
N ILE A 111 3.62 -7.63 1.54
CA ILE A 111 2.70 -7.14 0.48
C ILE A 111 1.24 -7.04 0.96
N GLY A 112 0.83 -7.86 1.92
CA GLY A 112 -0.57 -7.92 2.35
C GLY A 112 -1.10 -6.61 2.93
N TYR A 113 -0.31 -5.92 3.77
CA TYR A 113 -0.71 -4.60 4.28
C TYR A 113 -0.74 -3.54 3.19
N ILE A 114 0.14 -3.61 2.18
CA ILE A 114 0.15 -2.68 1.03
C ILE A 114 -1.15 -2.86 0.26
N ILE A 115 -1.53 -4.10 -0.06
CA ILE A 115 -2.79 -4.41 -0.73
C ILE A 115 -3.97 -3.88 0.10
N ALA A 116 -3.98 -4.14 1.41
CA ALA A 116 -5.03 -3.66 2.30
C ALA A 116 -5.11 -2.12 2.33
N ARG A 117 -3.97 -1.42 2.43
CA ARG A 117 -3.87 0.05 2.37
C ARG A 117 -4.48 0.58 1.08
N GLU A 118 -4.10 0.02 -0.07
CA GLU A 118 -4.61 0.47 -1.37
C GLU A 118 -6.11 0.16 -1.52
N MET A 119 -6.60 -1.00 -1.05
CA MET A 119 -8.05 -1.28 -1.02
C MET A 119 -8.81 -0.25 -0.16
N LEU A 120 -8.24 0.14 0.99
CA LEU A 120 -8.83 1.13 1.89
C LEU A 120 -8.86 2.54 1.31
N ARG A 121 -7.93 2.88 0.41
CA ARG A 121 -8.00 4.16 -0.32
C ARG A 121 -9.36 4.32 -1.00
N GLY A 122 -9.95 3.27 -1.56
CA GLY A 122 -11.31 3.30 -2.10
C GLY A 122 -12.40 3.80 -1.14
N PHE A 123 -12.14 3.94 0.15
CA PHE A 123 -13.06 4.40 1.18
C PHE A 123 -12.53 5.59 1.99
N ASP A 124 -11.35 6.12 1.65
CA ASP A 124 -10.74 7.24 2.36
C ASP A 124 -11.42 8.58 2.02
N HIS A 125 -10.81 9.68 2.47
CA HIS A 125 -11.27 11.05 2.23
C HIS A 125 -11.56 11.40 0.76
N LYS A 126 -10.90 10.78 -0.21
CA LYS A 126 -11.15 10.94 -1.65
C LYS A 126 -11.99 9.78 -2.17
N GLY A 127 -11.67 8.55 -1.78
CA GLY A 127 -12.33 7.37 -2.32
C GLY A 127 -13.80 7.28 -1.99
N LYS A 128 -14.23 7.85 -0.86
CA LYS A 128 -15.65 7.93 -0.50
C LYS A 128 -16.52 8.66 -1.53
N ASP A 129 -15.94 9.53 -2.37
CA ASP A 129 -16.68 10.34 -3.34
C ASP A 129 -16.87 9.61 -4.69
N PHE A 130 -16.33 8.39 -4.82
CA PHE A 130 -16.48 7.54 -6.01
C PHE A 130 -17.37 6.34 -5.72
N ASP A 131 -18.37 6.06 -6.55
CA ASP A 131 -19.25 4.90 -6.40
C ASP A 131 -18.56 3.56 -6.79
N ALA A 132 -19.35 2.49 -6.94
CA ALA A 132 -18.83 1.17 -7.27
C ALA A 132 -18.41 1.04 -8.75
N GLU A 133 -18.87 1.96 -9.58
CA GLU A 133 -18.60 2.08 -11.01
C GLU A 133 -17.42 3.03 -11.27
N GLY A 134 -17.02 3.82 -10.27
CA GLY A 134 -15.95 4.80 -10.35
C GLY A 134 -16.43 6.19 -10.79
N ASN A 135 -17.72 6.50 -10.65
CA ASN A 135 -18.25 7.83 -10.92
C ASN A 135 -18.14 8.71 -9.68
N TYR A 136 -17.83 9.99 -9.87
CA TYR A 136 -17.80 10.97 -8.80
C TYR A 136 -19.23 11.38 -8.41
N VAL A 137 -19.76 10.73 -7.37
CA VAL A 137 -21.13 10.92 -6.89
C VAL A 137 -21.21 10.63 -5.40
N GLN A 138 -22.04 11.36 -4.67
CA GLN A 138 -22.30 11.05 -3.27
C GLN A 138 -23.25 9.84 -3.17
N TRP A 139 -22.68 8.65 -3.05
CA TRP A 139 -23.39 7.37 -2.88
C TRP A 139 -23.55 6.96 -1.40
N LEU A 140 -22.90 7.68 -0.48
CA LEU A 140 -23.02 7.49 0.96
C LEU A 140 -24.03 8.49 1.56
N PRO A 141 -24.85 8.06 2.54
CA PRO A 141 -25.69 8.97 3.31
C PRO A 141 -24.89 10.07 4.03
N ASP A 142 -25.46 11.26 4.17
CA ASP A 142 -24.80 12.44 4.77
C ASP A 142 -24.20 12.16 6.15
N ASN A 143 -24.93 11.43 7.00
CA ASN A 143 -24.45 11.07 8.33
C ASN A 143 -23.17 10.21 8.29
N LYS A 144 -23.03 9.33 7.28
CA LYS A 144 -21.83 8.52 7.07
C LYS A 144 -20.67 9.38 6.55
N VAL A 145 -20.93 10.28 5.62
CA VAL A 145 -19.92 11.22 5.10
C VAL A 145 -19.37 12.10 6.24
N GLN A 146 -20.26 12.66 7.06
CA GLN A 146 -19.86 13.46 8.23
C GLN A 146 -19.03 12.65 9.24
N THR A 147 -19.40 11.38 9.47
CA THR A 147 -18.65 10.49 10.36
C THR A 147 -17.24 10.23 9.81
N ILE A 148 -17.10 9.94 8.52
CA ILE A 148 -15.80 9.72 7.87
C ILE A 148 -14.95 10.98 7.97
N ASN A 149 -15.50 12.15 7.60
CA ASN A 149 -14.77 13.41 7.65
C ASN A 149 -14.29 13.74 9.07
N LYS A 150 -15.12 13.52 10.09
CA LYS A 150 -14.75 13.74 11.49
C LYS A 150 -13.61 12.81 11.93
N ARG A 151 -13.67 11.53 11.57
CA ARG A 151 -12.62 10.55 11.90
C ARG A 151 -11.32 10.87 11.21
N VAL A 152 -11.36 11.14 9.90
CA VAL A 152 -10.19 11.51 9.12
C VAL A 152 -9.57 12.77 9.69
N SER A 153 -10.35 13.82 9.98
CA SER A 153 -9.82 15.07 10.54
C SER A 153 -9.17 14.88 11.92
N CYS A 154 -9.78 14.06 12.79
CA CYS A 154 -9.22 13.74 14.10
C CYS A 154 -7.88 13.00 14.00
N LEU A 155 -7.83 11.96 13.16
CA LEU A 155 -6.62 11.19 12.92
C LEU A 155 -5.55 12.05 12.24
N SER A 156 -5.94 12.81 11.22
CA SER A 156 -5.08 13.71 10.46
C SER A 156 -4.42 14.76 11.35
N GLU A 157 -5.15 15.35 12.30
CA GLU A 157 -4.57 16.25 13.30
C GLU A 157 -3.57 15.52 14.23
N LEU A 158 -3.89 14.29 14.61
CA LEU A 158 -3.04 13.47 15.48
C LEU A 158 -1.72 13.10 14.77
N PHE A 159 -1.79 12.70 13.50
CA PHE A 159 -0.63 12.41 12.65
C PHE A 159 0.16 13.68 12.29
N GLY A 160 -0.52 14.78 11.95
CA GLY A 160 0.11 16.05 11.60
C GLY A 160 0.91 16.63 12.75
N LYS A 161 0.38 16.57 13.99
CA LYS A 161 1.13 16.97 15.20
C LYS A 161 2.39 16.14 15.42
N ALA A 162 2.37 14.84 15.12
CA ALA A 162 3.55 13.98 15.26
C ALA A 162 4.63 14.32 14.23
N ASP A 163 4.21 14.74 13.03
CA ASP A 163 5.10 15.02 11.91
C ASP A 163 5.55 16.50 11.80
N GLY A 164 5.03 17.39 12.66
CA GLY A 164 5.24 18.84 12.55
C GLY A 164 4.49 19.48 11.38
N ASN A 165 3.50 18.79 10.83
CA ASN A 165 2.67 19.21 9.70
C ASN A 165 1.32 19.80 10.17
N GLY A 166 0.63 20.51 9.27
CA GLY A 166 -0.73 21.01 9.48
C GLY A 166 -1.80 19.92 9.35
N LYS A 167 -3.08 20.29 9.55
CA LYS A 167 -4.21 19.38 9.31
C LYS A 167 -4.34 19.05 7.82
N ASP A 168 -4.76 17.83 7.54
CA ASP A 168 -5.12 17.31 6.21
C ASP A 168 -3.97 17.32 5.21
N ASP A 169 -2.73 17.22 5.71
CA ASP A 169 -1.58 17.00 4.86
C ASP A 169 -1.58 15.57 4.29
N GLU A 170 -1.11 15.43 3.06
CA GLU A 170 -1.13 14.17 2.30
C GLU A 170 -0.41 13.04 3.06
N LYS A 171 0.64 13.37 3.80
CA LYS A 171 1.42 12.40 4.58
C LYS A 171 0.65 11.88 5.79
N SER A 172 -0.10 12.73 6.49
CA SER A 172 -1.02 12.28 7.55
C SER A 172 -2.11 11.34 7.03
N LEU A 173 -2.62 11.58 5.82
CA LEU A 173 -3.63 10.73 5.19
C LEU A 173 -3.03 9.37 4.78
N GLU A 174 -1.79 9.34 4.29
CA GLU A 174 -1.04 8.10 4.04
C GLU A 174 -0.78 7.30 5.32
N ASN A 175 -0.45 7.98 6.42
CA ASN A 175 -0.27 7.36 7.72
C ASN A 175 -1.56 6.68 8.20
N ILE A 176 -2.72 7.32 8.02
CA ILE A 176 -4.04 6.73 8.33
C ILE A 176 -4.25 5.45 7.52
N ALA A 177 -4.12 5.53 6.19
CA ALA A 177 -4.36 4.39 5.31
C ALA A 177 -3.41 3.23 5.64
N THR A 178 -2.15 3.53 5.96
CA THR A 178 -1.16 2.51 6.32
C THR A 178 -1.47 1.85 7.66
N SER A 179 -1.84 2.63 8.69
CA SER A 179 -2.23 2.11 10.01
C SER A 179 -3.45 1.18 9.90
N GLU A 180 -4.49 1.61 9.19
CA GLU A 180 -5.71 0.82 9.03
C GLU A 180 -5.49 -0.40 8.11
N GLY A 181 -4.65 -0.26 7.08
CA GLY A 181 -4.26 -1.37 6.19
C GLY A 181 -3.48 -2.45 6.94
N LEU A 182 -2.57 -2.05 7.84
CA LEU A 182 -1.81 -2.97 8.68
C LEU A 182 -2.70 -3.75 9.64
N LYS A 183 -3.64 -3.07 10.33
CA LYS A 183 -4.63 -3.72 11.20
C LYS A 183 -5.49 -4.73 10.44
N LEU A 184 -5.96 -4.34 9.26
CA LEU A 184 -6.77 -5.21 8.42
C LEU A 184 -5.99 -6.46 7.98
N ALA A 185 -4.75 -6.27 7.52
CA ALA A 185 -3.88 -7.38 7.13
C ALA A 185 -3.56 -8.32 8.29
N PHE A 186 -3.27 -7.77 9.49
CA PHE A 186 -3.03 -8.56 10.70
C PHE A 186 -4.26 -9.39 11.09
N LYS A 187 -5.45 -8.78 11.11
CA LYS A 187 -6.70 -9.47 11.41
C LYS A 187 -7.00 -10.59 10.41
N ILE A 188 -6.78 -10.35 9.12
CA ILE A 188 -6.99 -11.38 8.07
C ILE A 188 -5.97 -12.51 8.24
N MET A 189 -4.72 -12.18 8.54
CA MET A 189 -3.65 -13.15 8.78
C MET A 189 -3.99 -14.07 9.95
N GLY A 190 -4.37 -13.51 11.11
CA GLY A 190 -4.85 -14.29 12.27
C GLY A 190 -6.06 -15.16 11.91
N ALA A 191 -7.09 -14.59 11.28
CA ALA A 191 -8.27 -15.35 10.86
C ALA A 191 -7.94 -16.50 9.89
N LYS A 192 -6.97 -16.33 8.98
CA LYS A 192 -6.57 -17.35 8.01
C LYS A 192 -5.63 -18.40 8.58
N ILE A 193 -4.80 -18.04 9.56
CA ILE A 193 -3.84 -18.94 10.19
C ILE A 193 -4.49 -19.72 11.34
N ASP A 194 -5.28 -19.05 12.19
CA ASP A 194 -5.91 -19.64 13.36
C ASP A 194 -7.22 -20.38 13.01
N SER A 195 -7.90 -19.97 11.94
CA SER A 195 -9.12 -20.61 11.42
C SER A 195 -9.00 -20.89 9.92
N PRO A 196 -8.12 -21.83 9.54
CA PRO A 196 -7.78 -22.07 8.15
C PRO A 196 -8.96 -22.59 7.33
N ASP A 197 -9.18 -21.99 6.16
CA ASP A 197 -10.16 -22.52 5.20
C ASP A 197 -9.72 -23.89 4.67
N LYS A 198 -10.64 -24.58 3.96
CA LYS A 198 -10.39 -25.92 3.43
C LYS A 198 -9.14 -25.98 2.54
N ALA A 199 -8.85 -24.93 1.77
CA ALA A 199 -7.67 -24.88 0.92
C ALA A 199 -6.39 -24.76 1.75
N PHE A 200 -6.39 -23.89 2.77
CA PHE A 200 -5.30 -23.75 3.74
C PHE A 200 -5.04 -25.06 4.48
N ALA A 201 -6.09 -25.66 5.04
CA ALA A 201 -5.99 -26.92 5.79
C ALA A 201 -5.50 -28.06 4.90
N THR A 202 -5.90 -28.09 3.63
CA THR A 202 -5.44 -29.09 2.66
C THR A 202 -3.96 -28.90 2.30
N SER A 203 -3.52 -27.65 2.08
CA SER A 203 -2.11 -27.36 1.83
C SER A 203 -1.23 -27.74 3.04
N TYR A 204 -1.68 -27.39 4.25
CA TYR A 204 -0.98 -27.75 5.49
C TYR A 204 -0.89 -29.27 5.69
N LYS A 205 -1.98 -30.01 5.41
CA LYS A 205 -1.97 -31.48 5.44
C LYS A 205 -1.05 -32.11 4.38
N LYS A 206 -0.91 -31.48 3.22
CA LYS A 206 -0.13 -32.00 2.09
C LYS A 206 1.36 -31.66 2.19
N HIS A 207 1.70 -30.48 2.71
CA HIS A 207 3.06 -29.95 2.70
C HIS A 207 3.66 -29.78 4.12
N GLY A 208 2.88 -30.03 5.17
CA GLY A 208 3.31 -29.86 6.56
C GLY A 208 3.17 -28.41 7.05
N ALA A 209 3.85 -28.11 8.17
CA ALA A 209 3.95 -26.75 8.69
C ALA A 209 4.58 -25.81 7.66
N GLU A 210 4.18 -24.53 7.67
CA GLU A 210 4.76 -23.54 6.76
C GLU A 210 6.28 -23.46 6.93
N PRO A 211 7.03 -23.36 5.81
CA PRO A 211 8.47 -23.15 5.88
C PRO A 211 8.74 -21.88 6.66
N ARG A 212 9.62 -21.97 7.65
CA ARG A 212 10.14 -20.80 8.36
C ARG A 212 11.20 -20.14 7.49
N LEU A 213 11.35 -18.83 7.62
CA LEU A 213 12.46 -18.12 6.97
C LEU A 213 13.76 -18.56 7.63
N SER A 214 14.77 -18.88 6.81
CA SER A 214 16.07 -19.31 7.31
C SER A 214 16.71 -18.21 8.16
N GLY A 215 17.15 -18.56 9.37
CA GLY A 215 17.70 -17.62 10.35
C GLY A 215 16.64 -16.80 11.12
N LEU A 216 15.35 -17.09 10.93
CA LEU A 216 14.22 -16.47 11.63
C LEU A 216 13.22 -17.53 12.15
N GLU A 217 13.67 -18.77 12.34
CA GLU A 217 12.83 -19.90 12.74
C GLU A 217 12.25 -19.76 14.15
N GLU A 218 12.92 -18.99 15.00
CA GLU A 218 12.53 -18.68 16.38
C GLU A 218 11.32 -17.74 16.50
N PHE A 219 10.99 -16.98 15.44
CA PHE A 219 9.91 -16.01 15.49
C PHE A 219 8.54 -16.65 15.29
N THR A 220 7.55 -16.19 16.05
CA THR A 220 6.14 -16.58 15.87
C THR A 220 5.57 -16.00 14.56
N ASN A 221 4.42 -16.49 14.10
CA ASN A 221 3.74 -15.92 12.93
C ASN A 221 3.38 -14.44 13.15
N HIS A 222 2.96 -14.05 14.35
CA HIS A 222 2.71 -12.63 14.66
C HIS A 222 3.99 -11.80 14.55
N GLN A 223 5.11 -12.29 15.07
CA GLN A 223 6.39 -11.60 14.95
C GLN A 223 6.87 -11.52 13.49
N LEU A 224 6.74 -12.62 12.72
CA LEU A 224 7.10 -12.67 11.30
C LEU A 224 6.28 -11.70 10.45
N PHE A 225 5.01 -11.46 10.79
CA PHE A 225 4.19 -10.44 10.15
C PHE A 225 4.80 -9.04 10.33
N PHE A 226 5.16 -8.69 11.56
CA PHE A 226 5.75 -7.37 11.83
C PHE A 226 7.19 -7.24 11.31
N ILE A 227 7.94 -8.33 11.22
CA ILE A 227 9.23 -8.38 10.52
C ILE A 227 9.03 -8.11 9.03
N GLY A 228 8.04 -8.75 8.39
CA GLY A 228 7.72 -8.52 6.98
C GLY A 228 7.28 -7.09 6.68
N PHE A 229 6.48 -6.50 7.58
CA PHE A 229 6.15 -5.07 7.50
C PHE A 229 7.39 -4.21 7.62
N ALA A 230 8.23 -4.49 8.61
CA ALA A 230 9.43 -3.72 8.88
C ALA A 230 10.46 -3.77 7.74
N SER A 231 10.65 -4.94 7.12
CA SER A 231 11.59 -5.12 6.02
C SER A 231 11.26 -4.28 4.79
N MET A 232 9.98 -3.98 4.56
CA MET A 232 9.56 -3.15 3.42
C MET A 232 9.92 -1.67 3.56
N HIS A 233 10.39 -1.28 4.73
CA HIS A 233 10.59 0.11 5.12
C HIS A 233 12.03 0.43 5.53
N CYS A 234 12.95 -0.53 5.38
CA CYS A 234 14.36 -0.33 5.64
C CYS A 234 14.98 0.55 4.53
N GLU A 235 15.35 1.78 4.85
CA GLU A 235 16.08 2.66 3.93
C GLU A 235 17.11 3.53 4.68
N GLN A 236 18.26 3.76 4.05
CA GLN A 236 19.24 4.75 4.52
C GLN A 236 19.20 5.99 3.63
N ASN A 237 18.70 7.09 4.19
CA ASN A 237 18.74 8.40 3.52
C ASN A 237 20.15 8.98 3.58
N VAL A 238 20.76 9.28 2.43
CA VAL A 238 22.00 10.07 2.34
C VAL A 238 21.67 11.53 2.71
N ALA A 239 22.54 12.16 3.50
CA ALA A 239 22.31 13.48 4.07
C ALA A 239 22.17 14.59 3.00
N ASP A 240 21.04 15.29 3.08
CA ASP A 240 20.58 16.63 2.64
C ASP A 240 21.15 17.41 1.42
N GLU A 241 22.33 17.14 0.85
CA GLU A 241 22.85 17.98 -0.26
C GLU A 241 22.17 17.69 -1.62
N GLY A 242 21.73 16.45 -1.86
CA GLY A 242 20.99 16.09 -3.08
C GLY A 242 19.50 16.47 -3.07
N LYS A 243 18.95 16.89 -1.91
CA LYS A 243 17.51 17.09 -1.76
C LYS A 243 17.02 18.41 -2.35
N GLN A 244 17.84 19.46 -2.42
CA GLN A 244 17.36 20.77 -2.90
C GLN A 244 17.26 20.86 -4.43
N GLN A 245 18.07 20.11 -5.18
CA GLN A 245 18.07 20.21 -6.66
C GLN A 245 16.98 19.37 -7.36
N LEU A 246 16.48 18.32 -6.72
CA LEU A 246 15.49 17.40 -7.33
C LEU A 246 14.03 17.76 -7.03
N VAL A 247 13.78 18.65 -6.07
CA VAL A 247 12.46 18.84 -5.43
C VAL A 247 11.36 19.49 -6.30
N PRO A 248 11.60 20.47 -7.19
CA PRO A 248 10.48 21.11 -7.88
C PRO A 248 9.85 20.24 -8.97
N HIS A 249 10.64 19.48 -9.73
CA HIS A 249 10.15 18.72 -10.88
C HIS A 249 9.65 17.31 -10.49
N TRP A 250 10.36 16.62 -9.60
CA TRP A 250 10.01 15.24 -9.19
C TRP A 250 8.77 15.15 -8.28
N LYS A 251 8.39 16.22 -7.58
CA LYS A 251 7.13 16.29 -6.82
C LYS A 251 5.88 16.07 -7.68
N ARG A 252 5.97 16.31 -8.99
CA ARG A 252 4.82 16.27 -9.90
C ARG A 252 4.62 14.90 -10.57
N THR A 253 5.69 14.15 -10.78
CA THR A 253 5.70 12.97 -11.66
C THR A 253 5.95 11.64 -10.95
N ASN A 254 6.51 11.63 -9.73
CA ASN A 254 6.74 10.41 -8.95
C ASN A 254 6.26 10.57 -7.50
N ARG A 255 4.94 10.46 -7.30
CA ARG A 255 4.24 10.60 -6.01
C ARG A 255 4.48 9.46 -5.02
N THR A 256 5.25 8.44 -5.39
CA THR A 256 5.36 7.19 -4.63
C THR A 256 6.67 7.00 -3.87
N TYR A 257 7.69 7.82 -4.15
CA TYR A 257 9.08 7.59 -3.74
C TYR A 257 9.55 8.41 -2.51
N TRP A 258 8.65 9.10 -1.81
CA TRP A 258 8.96 9.89 -0.60
C TRP A 258 8.16 9.40 0.62
N ARG A 259 8.50 8.25 1.23
CA ARG A 259 7.76 7.65 2.36
C ARG A 259 8.63 7.10 3.52
N HIS A 260 9.53 7.86 4.15
CA HIS A 260 10.73 7.14 4.69
C HIS A 260 11.21 7.29 6.15
N PRO A 261 10.67 8.12 7.06
CA PRO A 261 10.98 7.85 8.49
C PRO A 261 9.83 7.92 9.52
N THR A 262 8.85 8.81 9.34
CA THR A 262 7.79 8.98 10.35
C THR A 262 6.61 8.02 10.17
N GLU A 263 6.32 7.60 8.93
CA GLU A 263 5.44 6.46 8.62
C GLU A 263 5.87 5.22 9.42
N LEU A 264 7.18 4.96 9.52
CA LEU A 264 7.74 3.83 10.27
C LEU A 264 7.61 3.98 11.77
N GLN A 265 8.04 5.12 12.34
CA GLN A 265 7.99 5.35 13.78
C GLN A 265 6.57 5.25 14.31
N HIS A 266 5.61 5.69 13.50
CA HIS A 266 4.20 5.66 13.83
C HIS A 266 3.55 4.29 13.61
N ASN A 267 3.82 3.63 12.48
CA ASN A 267 3.22 2.32 12.23
C ASN A 267 3.83 1.23 13.11
N ALA A 268 5.10 1.34 13.49
CA ALA A 268 5.70 0.47 14.51
C ALA A 268 5.15 0.73 15.93
N MET A 269 4.67 1.94 16.17
CA MET A 269 3.87 2.23 17.35
C MET A 269 2.49 1.54 17.26
N VAL A 270 1.80 1.57 16.11
CA VAL A 270 0.58 0.76 15.86
C VAL A 270 0.86 -0.75 15.99
N MET A 271 2.01 -1.24 15.51
CA MET A 271 2.47 -2.62 15.70
C MET A 271 2.54 -2.95 17.20
N THR A 272 3.20 -2.10 17.99
CA THR A 272 3.38 -2.27 19.44
C THR A 272 2.04 -2.28 20.18
N ILE A 273 1.04 -1.56 19.68
CA ILE A 273 -0.29 -1.43 20.28
C ILE A 273 -1.16 -2.66 20.02
N GLU A 274 -1.25 -3.10 18.77
CA GLU A 274 -2.02 -4.29 18.41
C GLU A 274 -1.40 -5.54 19.06
N LEU A 275 -0.06 -5.61 19.11
CA LEU A 275 0.68 -6.63 19.86
C LEU A 275 0.39 -6.64 21.37
N ASN A 276 0.12 -5.47 21.97
CA ASN A 276 -0.19 -5.35 23.40
C ASN A 276 -1.66 -5.64 23.74
N LYS A 277 -2.60 -5.45 22.79
CA LYS A 277 -4.03 -5.73 23.00
C LYS A 277 -4.37 -7.23 22.95
N GLU A 278 -3.63 -8.01 22.17
CA GLU A 278 -3.86 -9.46 21.96
C GLU A 278 -3.23 -10.38 23.03
N GLN A 279 -3.12 -9.93 24.29
CA GLN A 279 -2.53 -10.67 25.41
C GLN A 279 -1.05 -11.08 25.27
N GLY A 280 -0.16 -10.25 25.84
CA GLY A 280 1.11 -10.72 26.39
C GLY A 280 2.19 -11.19 25.41
N LEU A 281 2.07 -10.88 24.11
CA LEU A 281 2.94 -11.43 23.06
C LEU A 281 4.28 -10.70 22.87
N MET A 282 4.53 -9.60 23.57
CA MET A 282 5.79 -8.84 23.53
C MET A 282 5.98 -8.01 24.80
N ARG A 283 6.68 -8.53 25.82
CA ARG A 283 7.31 -7.68 26.84
C ARG A 283 8.68 -7.25 26.33
N PRO A 284 8.96 -5.93 26.20
CA PRO A 284 10.24 -5.40 25.71
C PRO A 284 11.49 -5.95 26.42
N GLU A 285 11.33 -6.46 27.64
CA GLU A 285 12.42 -6.97 28.49
C GLU A 285 12.43 -8.51 28.66
N ARG A 286 11.40 -9.25 28.23
CA ARG A 286 11.28 -10.70 28.55
C ARG A 286 11.28 -11.64 27.35
N ASP A 287 10.82 -11.20 26.17
CA ASP A 287 10.51 -12.13 25.07
C ASP A 287 11.57 -12.16 23.96
N GLY A 288 12.74 -11.56 24.19
CA GLY A 288 13.93 -11.82 23.38
C GLY A 288 13.79 -11.50 21.88
N VAL A 289 12.79 -10.71 21.45
CA VAL A 289 12.83 -10.16 20.10
C VAL A 289 14.12 -9.37 20.00
N PRO A 290 15.00 -9.67 19.05
CA PRO A 290 16.16 -8.85 18.82
C PRO A 290 15.60 -7.55 18.29
N PHE A 291 15.39 -6.61 19.21
CA PHE A 291 15.22 -5.21 18.89
C PHE A 291 16.28 -4.83 17.87
N SER A 292 17.48 -5.44 17.85
CA SER A 292 18.54 -5.26 16.86
C SER A 292 18.16 -5.36 15.38
N VAL A 293 17.27 -6.27 14.94
CA VAL A 293 16.86 -6.33 13.51
C VAL A 293 15.96 -5.15 13.18
N LEU A 294 15.00 -4.86 14.07
CA LEU A 294 14.21 -3.64 14.01
C LEU A 294 15.09 -2.40 14.21
N TRP A 295 16.15 -2.44 15.00
CA TRP A 295 17.00 -1.28 15.36
C TRP A 295 17.98 -0.92 14.24
N SER A 296 18.44 -1.93 13.49
CA SER A 296 19.36 -1.74 12.35
C SER A 296 18.65 -1.08 11.17
N CYS A 297 17.36 -1.40 10.97
CA CYS A 297 16.52 -0.72 9.98
C CYS A 297 15.85 0.56 10.51
N PHE A 298 15.44 0.55 11.78
CA PHE A 298 14.74 1.63 12.45
C PHE A 298 15.62 2.09 13.60
N ARG A 299 16.40 3.17 13.42
CA ARG A 299 17.06 3.83 14.56
C ARG A 299 15.99 4.34 15.54
N PHE A 300 15.50 3.47 16.42
CA PHE A 300 14.39 3.72 17.32
C PHE A 300 14.91 4.49 18.53
N ASN A 301 14.42 5.72 18.69
CA ASN A 301 14.71 6.54 19.85
C ASN A 301 13.76 6.15 21.00
N ARG A 302 14.27 5.96 22.22
CA ARG A 302 13.53 5.50 23.41
C ARG A 302 12.30 6.36 23.74
N ARG A 303 12.29 7.64 23.33
CA ARG A 303 11.14 8.56 23.43
C ARG A 303 9.90 8.14 22.62
N ALA A 304 10.06 7.36 21.55
CA ALA A 304 8.94 6.93 20.71
C ALA A 304 8.00 5.94 21.42
N LEU A 305 8.52 5.16 22.39
CA LEU A 305 7.74 4.19 23.16
C LEU A 305 6.83 4.85 24.21
N GLU A 306 7.24 5.96 24.82
CA GLU A 306 6.40 6.74 25.75
C GLU A 306 5.28 7.48 25.00
N PHE A 307 5.55 7.93 23.77
CA PHE A 307 4.54 8.47 22.87
C PHE A 307 3.48 7.42 22.47
N SER A 308 3.84 6.13 22.52
CA SER A 308 3.03 4.98 22.08
C SER A 308 1.68 4.85 22.77
N ALA A 309 1.67 4.81 24.10
CA ALA A 309 0.43 4.56 24.84
C ALA A 309 -0.56 5.74 24.75
N ALA A 310 -0.04 6.97 24.82
CA ALA A 310 -0.86 8.18 24.75
C ALA A 310 -1.51 8.36 23.38
N PHE A 311 -0.75 8.18 22.30
CA PHE A 311 -1.32 8.32 20.96
C PHE A 311 -2.23 7.13 20.59
N THR A 312 -2.04 5.93 21.16
CA THR A 312 -3.06 4.86 21.08
C THR A 312 -4.41 5.30 21.59
N ALA A 313 -4.43 5.87 22.80
CA ALA A 313 -5.66 6.28 23.45
C ALA A 313 -6.34 7.40 22.65
N LEU A 314 -5.54 8.30 22.06
CA LEU A 314 -6.03 9.36 21.18
C LEU A 314 -6.55 8.81 19.84
N GLN A 315 -5.88 7.84 19.23
CA GLN A 315 -6.34 7.18 18.00
C GLN A 315 -7.63 6.40 18.26
N ALA A 316 -7.70 5.66 19.38
CA ALA A 316 -8.92 4.99 19.82
C ALA A 316 -10.05 5.99 20.07
N ALA A 317 -9.78 7.13 20.72
CA ALA A 317 -10.77 8.18 20.93
C ALA A 317 -11.29 8.81 19.61
N CYS A 318 -10.44 8.91 18.58
CA CYS A 318 -10.89 9.31 17.25
C CYS A 318 -11.84 8.27 16.62
N LEU A 319 -11.66 6.98 16.93
CA LEU A 319 -12.43 5.86 16.37
C LEU A 319 -13.69 5.51 17.19
N ASP A 320 -13.70 5.76 18.51
CA ASP A 320 -14.76 5.34 19.46
C ASP A 320 -16.02 6.21 19.46
N SER A 321 -16.12 7.19 18.56
CA SER A 321 -17.41 7.83 18.26
C SER A 321 -18.24 6.92 17.34
N SER A 322 -18.85 5.90 17.96
CA SER A 322 -20.01 5.09 17.53
C SER A 322 -20.10 4.67 16.05
N GLY A 323 -19.54 3.49 15.74
CA GLY A 323 -19.94 2.65 14.58
C GLY A 323 -18.77 2.15 13.74
N SER A 324 -18.79 0.88 13.32
CA SER A 324 -17.82 0.36 12.35
C SER A 324 -17.83 1.20 11.05
N TRP A 325 -16.67 1.27 10.37
CA TRP A 325 -16.58 1.72 8.98
C TRP A 325 -17.58 0.97 8.10
#